data_AF-A0A0D0ALT9-F1
#
_entry.id   AF-A0A0D0ALT9-F1
#
_cell.length_a   1.000
_cell.length_b   1.000
_cell.length_c   1.000
_cell.angle_alpha   90.00
_cell.angle_beta   90.00
_cell.angle_gamma   90.00
#
_symmetry.space_group_name_H-M   'P 1'
#
loop_
_entity.id
_entity.type
_entity.pdbx_description
1 polymer ?
#
loop_
_entity_poly.entity_id
_entity_poly.type
_entity_poly.pdbx_seq_one_letter_code
_entity_poly.pdbx_strand_id
1 'polypeptide(L)'
;MSTIVVNSALFTQNPELTVINWKHPRYNNAARSLTDDSVLHVYKDVFYNVPVQLKPRQEAYCVTRGVYIGVVAGWENALNCVLGVPGAIHFRVDSIAIGEEKIRNAIDEGCIEMVEPWASPDLYK
;
A
#
# COMPACT_ATOMS: atom_id res chain seq x y z
N MET A 1 -12.85 11.32 17.31
CA MET A 1 -12.77 11.97 15.98
C MET A 1 -11.80 11.15 15.16
N SER A 2 -12.17 10.77 13.93
CA SER A 2 -11.33 9.89 13.11
C SER A 2 -10.24 10.69 12.38
N THR A 3 -9.00 10.19 12.46
CA THR A 3 -7.81 10.76 11.84
C THR A 3 -6.96 9.65 11.27
N ILE A 4 -6.24 9.93 10.18
CA ILE A 4 -5.31 9.00 9.54
C ILE A 4 -3.93 9.64 9.55
N VAL A 5 -2.93 8.88 10.02
CA VAL A 5 -1.53 9.29 9.96
C VAL A 5 -0.95 8.83 8.64
N VAL A 6 -0.32 9.75 7.91
CA VAL A 6 0.30 9.47 6.61
C VAL A 6 1.74 9.95 6.63
N ASN A 7 2.64 9.15 6.09
CA ASN A 7 4.03 9.52 5.89
C ASN A 7 4.23 10.12 4.48
N SER A 8 4.64 11.39 4.40
CA SER A 8 4.96 12.06 3.14
C SER A 8 6.46 12.07 2.82
N ALA A 9 7.28 11.41 3.65
CA ALA A 9 8.72 11.44 3.49
C ALA A 9 9.15 10.81 2.15
N LEU A 10 10.07 11.49 1.48
CA LEU A 10 10.76 10.96 0.31
C LEU A 10 11.74 9.83 0.68
N PHE A 11 12.07 9.60 1.95
CA PHE A 11 12.94 8.52 2.37
C PHE A 11 12.50 7.97 3.74
N THR A 12 12.49 6.65 3.89
CA THR A 12 12.08 5.96 5.12
C THR A 12 12.93 6.27 6.34
N GLN A 13 14.15 6.79 6.14
CA GLN A 13 15.07 7.13 7.23
C GLN A 13 14.63 8.36 8.03
N ASN A 14 13.79 9.23 7.46
CA ASN A 14 13.30 10.45 8.10
C ASN A 14 11.80 10.60 7.85
N PRO A 15 10.93 10.02 8.70
CA PRO A 15 9.49 10.08 8.49
C PRO A 15 8.98 11.53 8.60
N GLU A 16 8.05 11.88 7.72
CA GLU A 16 7.34 13.17 7.72
C GLU A 16 5.86 12.85 7.92
N LEU A 17 5.43 12.84 9.18
CA LEU A 17 4.10 12.41 9.54
C LEU A 17 3.11 13.57 9.46
N THR A 18 2.11 13.41 8.61
CA THR A 18 0.97 14.33 8.49
C THR A 18 -0.30 13.65 9.01
N VAL A 19 -1.11 14.41 9.75
CA VAL A 19 -2.41 13.93 10.25
C VAL A 19 -3.53 14.44 9.34
N ILE A 20 -4.22 13.52 8.69
CA ILE A 20 -5.41 13.80 7.86
C ILE A 20 -6.66 13.58 8.72
N ASN A 21 -7.38 14.65 9.03
CA ASN A 21 -8.66 14.57 9.75
C ASN A 21 -9.86 14.38 8.79
N TRP A 22 -11.00 13.95 9.31
CA TRP A 22 -12.21 13.66 8.51
C TRP A 22 -12.76 14.82 7.66
N LYS A 23 -12.41 16.08 7.97
CA LYS A 23 -12.78 17.25 7.17
C LYS A 23 -11.83 17.52 6.02
N HIS A 24 -10.67 16.86 5.99
CA HIS A 24 -9.67 17.06 4.96
C HIS A 24 -10.14 16.45 3.63
N PRO A 25 -10.00 17.14 2.47
CA PRO A 25 -10.47 16.63 1.18
C PRO A 25 -9.91 15.25 0.79
N ARG A 26 -8.71 14.92 1.29
CA ARG A 26 -8.03 13.64 1.03
C ARG A 26 -8.43 12.51 1.98
N TYR A 27 -9.29 12.76 2.98
CA TYR A 27 -9.60 11.78 4.02
C TYR A 27 -10.20 10.49 3.45
N ASN A 28 -11.19 10.58 2.57
CA ASN A 28 -11.84 9.39 2.02
C ASN A 28 -10.88 8.53 1.19
N ASN A 29 -9.98 9.16 0.44
CA ASN A 29 -8.96 8.45 -0.33
C ASN A 29 -7.96 7.76 0.61
N ALA A 30 -7.46 8.47 1.63
CA ALA A 30 -6.55 7.90 2.62
C ALA A 30 -7.22 6.73 3.39
N ALA A 31 -8.50 6.89 3.77
CA ALA A 31 -9.25 5.89 4.51
C ALA A 31 -9.44 4.60 3.69
N ARG A 32 -9.75 4.73 2.39
CA ARG A 32 -9.91 3.58 1.49
C ARG A 32 -8.58 2.89 1.19
N SER A 33 -7.47 3.61 1.23
CA SER A 33 -6.14 3.06 0.91
C SER A 33 -5.45 2.40 2.11
N LEU A 34 -5.92 2.60 3.34
CA LEU A 34 -5.28 2.12 4.56
C LEU A 34 -5.46 0.60 4.75
N THR A 35 -4.36 -0.11 4.99
CA THR A 35 -4.38 -1.51 5.44
C THR A 35 -3.87 -1.64 6.86
N ASP A 36 -4.26 -2.74 7.51
CA ASP A 36 -3.64 -3.15 8.77
C ASP A 36 -2.15 -3.46 8.58
N ASP A 37 -1.38 -3.41 9.67
CA ASP A 37 0.06 -3.71 9.74
C ASP A 37 0.99 -2.90 8.81
N SER A 38 0.50 -1.78 8.27
CA SER A 38 1.25 -0.89 7.40
C SER A 38 1.14 0.57 7.82
N VAL A 39 2.15 1.35 7.45
CA VAL A 39 2.08 2.81 7.46
C VAL A 39 1.59 3.25 6.08
N LEU A 40 0.59 4.13 6.07
CA LEU A 40 0.14 4.75 4.83
C LEU A 40 1.12 5.84 4.43
N HIS A 41 1.65 5.76 3.22
CA HIS A 41 2.53 6.76 2.64
C HIS A 41 1.77 7.55 1.57
N VAL A 42 2.24 8.75 1.25
CA VAL A 42 1.74 9.55 0.12
C VAL A 42 2.89 10.07 -0.73
N TYR A 43 2.78 9.87 -2.04
CA TYR A 43 3.70 10.42 -3.03
C TYR A 43 2.92 10.83 -4.27
N LYS A 44 3.10 12.09 -4.72
CA LYS A 44 2.35 12.69 -5.84
C LYS A 44 0.84 12.44 -5.78
N ASP A 45 0.27 12.65 -4.59
CA ASP A 45 -1.17 12.46 -4.29
C ASP A 45 -1.69 11.01 -4.42
N VAL A 46 -0.79 10.04 -4.56
CA VAL A 46 -1.10 8.60 -4.50
C VAL A 46 -0.78 8.06 -3.11
N PHE A 47 -1.76 7.42 -2.48
CA PHE A 47 -1.58 6.72 -1.22
C PHE A 47 -1.15 5.27 -1.45
N TYR A 48 -0.15 4.79 -0.71
CA TYR A 48 0.35 3.42 -0.81
C TYR A 48 0.80 2.91 0.56
N ASN A 49 0.74 1.59 0.76
CA ASN A 49 1.08 0.97 2.05
C ASN A 49 2.54 0.55 2.11
N VAL A 50 3.15 0.63 3.29
CA VAL A 50 4.50 0.12 3.55
C VAL A 50 4.50 -0.58 4.91
N PRO A 51 4.97 -1.83 5.02
CA PRO A 51 5.02 -2.51 6.32
C PRO A 51 6.05 -1.82 7.21
N VAL A 52 5.77 -1.74 8.51
CA VAL A 52 6.71 -1.16 9.49
C VAL A 52 8.02 -1.95 9.53
N GLN A 53 7.93 -3.28 9.44
CA GLN A 53 9.07 -4.19 9.47
C GLN A 53 8.71 -5.53 8.82
N LEU A 54 9.72 -6.27 8.40
CA LEU A 54 9.58 -7.68 7.99
C LEU A 54 10.03 -8.58 9.14
N LYS A 55 9.30 -9.68 9.36
CA LYS A 55 9.79 -10.76 10.23
C LYS A 55 11.02 -11.43 9.59
N PRO A 56 11.90 -12.07 10.37
CA PRO A 56 13.03 -12.82 9.81
C PRO A 56 12.56 -13.82 8.75
N ARG A 57 13.20 -13.82 7.57
CA ARG A 57 12.88 -14.67 6.40
C ARG A 57 11.50 -14.41 5.76
N GLN A 58 10.76 -13.40 6.21
CA GLN A 58 9.52 -13.01 5.56
C GLN A 58 9.84 -12.30 4.25
N GLU A 59 9.16 -12.74 3.19
CA GLU A 59 9.27 -12.12 1.87
C GLU A 59 8.51 -10.80 1.85
N ALA A 60 8.94 -9.88 1.00
CA ALA A 60 8.20 -8.67 0.70
C ALA A 60 7.66 -8.74 -0.73
N TYR A 61 6.48 -8.15 -0.94
CA TYR A 61 5.84 -8.05 -2.23
C TYR A 61 5.49 -6.59 -2.49
N CYS A 62 5.65 -6.14 -3.72
CA CYS A 62 5.18 -4.85 -4.17
C CYS A 62 4.00 -5.08 -5.11
N VAL A 63 2.87 -4.44 -4.78
CA VAL A 63 1.60 -4.52 -5.49
C VAL A 63 1.36 -3.16 -6.13
N THR A 64 1.40 -3.11 -7.45
CA THR A 64 1.09 -1.88 -8.21
C THR A 64 -0.36 -1.87 -8.68
N ARG A 65 -1.00 -3.04 -8.74
CA ARG A 65 -2.42 -3.16 -9.08
C ARG A 65 -3.13 -4.21 -8.23
N GLY A 66 -4.08 -3.78 -7.41
CA GLY A 66 -4.75 -4.59 -6.39
C GLY A 66 -5.85 -3.80 -5.66
N VAL A 67 -6.53 -4.41 -4.69
CA VAL A 67 -7.45 -3.73 -3.75
C VAL A 67 -6.69 -2.67 -2.95
N TYR A 68 -5.47 -3.03 -2.55
CA TYR A 68 -4.50 -2.13 -1.96
C TYR A 68 -3.20 -2.19 -2.77
N ILE A 69 -2.49 -1.06 -2.81
CA ILE A 69 -1.20 -0.93 -3.49
C ILE A 69 -0.11 -0.53 -2.48
N GLY A 70 1.14 -0.79 -2.85
CA GLY A 70 2.30 -0.55 -2.00
C GLY A 70 3.15 -1.79 -1.79
N VAL A 71 3.95 -1.76 -0.74
CA VAL A 71 4.73 -2.89 -0.26
C VAL A 71 3.93 -3.61 0.82
N VAL A 72 3.96 -4.94 0.81
CA VAL A 72 3.29 -5.77 1.80
C VAL A 72 4.20 -6.90 2.27
N ALA A 73 4.05 -7.28 3.54
CA ALA A 73 4.86 -8.29 4.19
C ALA A 73 4.23 -9.68 4.08
N GLY A 74 4.89 -10.60 3.39
CA GLY A 74 4.47 -11.99 3.20
C GLY A 74 3.43 -12.18 2.09
N TRP A 75 3.38 -13.42 1.58
CA TRP A 75 2.47 -13.78 0.49
C TRP A 75 0.99 -13.71 0.90
N GLU A 76 0.62 -14.07 2.12
CA GLU A 76 -0.77 -14.04 2.58
C GLU A 76 -1.37 -12.62 2.47
N ASN A 77 -0.61 -11.61 2.88
CA ASN A 77 -1.01 -10.21 2.77
C ASN A 77 -1.04 -9.74 1.31
N ALA A 78 -0.06 -10.15 0.50
CA ALA A 78 -0.06 -9.87 -0.93
C ALA A 78 -1.27 -10.48 -1.64
N LEU A 79 -1.60 -11.73 -1.30
CA LEU A 79 -2.75 -12.45 -1.82
C LEU A 79 -4.04 -11.71 -1.50
N ASN A 80 -4.23 -11.21 -0.27
CA ASN A 80 -5.39 -10.40 0.09
C ASN A 80 -5.51 -9.12 -0.73
N CYS A 81 -4.40 -8.56 -1.23
CA CYS A 81 -4.41 -7.38 -2.07
C CYS A 81 -4.77 -7.69 -3.53
N VAL A 82 -4.55 -8.92 -4.01
CA VAL A 82 -4.68 -9.26 -5.45
C VAL A 82 -5.79 -10.27 -5.76
N LEU A 83 -6.29 -10.97 -4.74
CA LEU A 83 -7.36 -11.96 -4.90
C LEU A 83 -8.63 -11.27 -5.39
N GLY A 84 -9.23 -11.82 -6.44
CA GLY A 84 -10.43 -11.22 -7.03
C GLY A 84 -10.16 -9.88 -7.74
N VAL A 85 -8.92 -9.54 -8.10
CA VAL A 85 -8.60 -8.36 -8.91
C VAL A 85 -8.20 -8.79 -10.33
N PRO A 86 -9.01 -8.53 -11.38
CA PRO A 86 -8.73 -9.02 -12.72
C PRO A 86 -7.51 -8.30 -13.31
N GLY A 87 -6.39 -8.99 -13.51
CA GLY A 87 -5.14 -8.38 -14.00
C GLY A 87 -4.27 -7.78 -12.89
N ALA A 88 -4.40 -8.25 -11.65
CA ALA A 88 -3.58 -7.78 -10.54
C ALA A 88 -2.08 -7.87 -10.86
N ILE A 89 -1.31 -6.87 -10.45
CA ILE A 89 0.14 -6.80 -10.70
C ILE A 89 0.85 -6.76 -9.37
N HIS A 90 1.66 -7.77 -9.13
CA HIS A 90 2.50 -7.90 -7.96
C HIS A 90 3.82 -8.58 -8.31
N PHE A 91 4.86 -8.28 -7.55
CA PHE A 91 6.16 -8.91 -7.68
C PHE A 91 6.84 -9.00 -6.33
N ARG A 92 7.56 -10.10 -6.11
CA ARG A 92 8.42 -10.27 -4.94
C ARG A 92 9.59 -9.28 -5.02
N VAL A 93 9.97 -8.73 -3.87
CA VAL A 93 11.10 -7.80 -3.72
C VAL A 93 11.99 -8.24 -2.57
N ASP A 94 13.28 -7.89 -2.65
CA ASP A 94 14.28 -8.35 -1.68
C ASP A 94 14.25 -7.57 -0.36
N SER A 95 13.67 -6.37 -0.36
CA SER A 95 13.54 -5.53 0.83
C SER A 95 12.39 -4.53 0.72
N ILE A 96 11.99 -3.95 1.86
CA ILE A 96 11.02 -2.85 1.90
C ILE A 96 11.52 -1.67 1.05
N ALA A 97 12.80 -1.31 1.17
CA ALA A 97 13.39 -0.17 0.45
C ALA A 97 13.28 -0.34 -1.08
N ILE A 98 13.61 -1.53 -1.60
CA ILE A 98 13.48 -1.85 -3.03
C ILE A 98 12.00 -1.83 -3.45
N GLY A 99 11.10 -2.33 -2.61
CA GLY A 99 9.67 -2.27 -2.87
C GLY A 99 9.14 -0.84 -2.94
N GLU A 100 9.60 0.04 -2.05
CA GLU A 100 9.21 1.44 -2.00
C GLU A 100 9.78 2.24 -3.20
N GLU A 101 11.01 1.95 -3.63
CA GLU A 101 11.55 2.51 -4.87
C GLU A 101 10.67 2.10 -6.07
N LYS A 102 10.34 0.81 -6.17
CA LYS A 102 9.52 0.29 -7.28
C LYS A 102 8.11 0.88 -7.31
N ILE A 103 7.44 1.04 -6.16
CA ILE A 103 6.10 1.64 -6.14
C ILE A 103 6.15 3.11 -6.55
N ARG A 104 7.18 3.87 -6.16
CA ARG A 104 7.32 5.27 -6.57
C ARG A 104 7.63 5.42 -8.05
N ASN A 105 8.47 4.55 -8.61
CA ASN A 105 8.69 4.50 -10.05
C ASN A 105 7.38 4.18 -10.79
N ALA A 106 6.59 3.22 -10.29
CA ALA A 106 5.28 2.93 -10.87
C ALA A 106 4.30 4.12 -10.76
N ILE A 107 4.35 4.90 -9.67
CA ILE A 107 3.58 6.14 -9.54
C ILE A 107 4.03 7.17 -10.59
N ASP A 108 5.34 7.33 -10.77
CA ASP A 108 5.92 8.26 -11.75
C ASP A 108 5.56 7.89 -13.19
N GLU A 109 5.45 6.59 -13.48
CA GLU A 109 5.05 6.04 -14.78
C GLU A 109 3.53 6.00 -14.99
N GLY A 110 2.72 6.26 -13.95
CA GLY A 110 1.26 6.13 -14.02
C GLY A 110 0.78 4.67 -14.06
N CYS A 111 1.62 3.72 -13.65
CA CYS A 111 1.40 2.29 -13.68
C CYS A 111 0.82 1.73 -12.36
N ILE A 112 0.03 2.54 -11.64
CA ILE A 112 -0.64 2.14 -10.40
C ILE A 112 -2.15 2.18 -10.55
N GLU A 113 -2.84 1.22 -9.94
CA GLU A 113 -4.30 1.18 -9.96
C GLU A 113 -4.84 0.43 -8.75
N MET A 114 -5.65 1.10 -7.92
CA MET A 114 -6.49 0.40 -6.94
C MET A 114 -7.77 -0.07 -7.61
N VAL A 115 -8.12 -1.34 -7.45
CA VAL A 115 -9.25 -1.99 -8.12
C VAL A 115 -10.13 -2.68 -7.10
N GLU A 116 -11.42 -2.38 -7.11
CA GLU A 116 -12.41 -3.08 -6.30
C GLU A 116 -12.47 -4.56 -6.73
N PRO A 117 -12.41 -5.52 -5.79
CA PRO A 117 -12.41 -6.93 -6.14
C PRO A 117 -13.79 -7.37 -6.66
N TRP A 118 -13.82 -8.24 -7.67
CA TRP A 118 -15.09 -8.77 -8.23
C TRP A 118 -15.71 -9.89 -7.38
N ALA A 119 -14.94 -10.44 -6.43
CA ALA A 119 -15.40 -11.41 -5.45
C ALA A 119 -14.89 -10.99 -4.06
N SER A 120 -15.75 -10.98 -3.06
CA SER A 120 -15.34 -10.67 -1.69
C SER A 120 -14.39 -11.76 -1.18
N PRO A 121 -13.24 -11.40 -0.55
CA PRO A 121 -12.31 -12.36 0.05
C PRO A 121 -12.98 -13.32 1.07
N ASP A 122 -14.11 -12.91 1.65
CA ASP A 122 -14.89 -13.74 2.59
C ASP A 122 -15.58 -14.94 1.94
N LEU A 123 -15.55 -15.08 0.60
CA LEU A 123 -16.12 -16.22 -0.11
C LEU A 123 -15.19 -17.47 -0.13
N TYR A 124 -13.96 -17.34 0.36
CA TYR A 124 -12.94 -18.40 0.28
C TYR A 124 -12.37 -18.84 1.64
N LYS A 125 -13.03 -18.49 2.75
CA LYS A 125 -12.70 -18.96 4.10
C LYS A 125 -13.45 -20.24 4.47
#